data_AF-A0A7S2D4J2-F1
#
_entry.id   AF-A0A7S2D4J2-F1
#
_cell.length_a   1.000
_cell.length_b   1.000
_cell.length_c   1.000
_cell.angle_alpha   90.00
_cell.angle_beta   90.00
_cell.angle_gamma   90.00
#
_symmetry.space_group_name_H-M   'P 1'
#
loop_
_entity.id
_entity.type
_entity.pdbx_description
1 polymer ?
#
loop_
_entity_poly.entity_id
_entity_poly.type
_entity_poly.pdbx_seq_one_letter_code
_entity_poly.pdbx_strand_id
1 'polypeptide(L)'
;GPTAKDIAKKMGYDDVAAALEKAEKATAPHKYKRYGKDNNARLVVYETGETGSGKNPFEAVKIADYVPGAKKKSAGPPPTTIGLLFPGQGSQYVKMMSGLKDNVKVKEMIATAKSVLGYDVLEICLNGPEEKLEETSVCQPAMFLAGMAGLEKLKQTRPEAVERPGCVAGLSLGEYTALCAAGVFTFEEGMELVKVRGAAMAEAAKTKPQGMLSVAGLEQPVLEKLCAEQAKGGEVCQIANILFPKGFSCSGTTPAIEKLKVAAEKAGAMQAKMLKTSGAFHTSLMEPAKEKLEKALSELLPKMKPPRCDIYMNVTGKKIKAGTPPSEFIPMLGKQLCSPVQWEPSVRQMIKDGMSEFYEVGPMKQLKAMM
;
A
#
# COMPACT_ATOMS: atom_id res chain seq x y z
N GLY A 1 -23.87 37.42 -8.13
CA GLY A 1 -23.00 36.66 -9.04
C GLY A 1 -23.84 35.81 -9.99
N PRO A 2 -23.22 35.18 -11.00
CA PRO A 2 -23.90 34.26 -11.91
C PRO A 2 -24.58 33.12 -11.13
N THR A 3 -25.75 32.69 -11.59
CA THR A 3 -26.48 31.57 -10.97
C THR A 3 -25.81 30.24 -11.30
N ALA A 4 -26.15 29.18 -10.57
CA ALA A 4 -25.67 27.84 -10.89
C ALA A 4 -26.04 27.40 -12.32
N LYS A 5 -27.20 27.84 -12.82
CA LYS A 5 -27.64 27.65 -14.21
C LYS A 5 -26.74 28.39 -15.20
N ASP A 6 -26.38 29.64 -14.92
CA ASP A 6 -25.52 30.45 -15.79
C ASP A 6 -24.11 29.85 -15.89
N ILE A 7 -23.60 29.31 -14.78
CA ILE A 7 -22.32 28.61 -14.74
C ILE A 7 -22.40 27.31 -15.54
N ALA A 8 -23.47 26.52 -15.38
CA ALA A 8 -23.68 25.28 -16.14
C ALA A 8 -23.72 25.51 -17.66
N LYS A 9 -24.43 26.55 -18.13
CA LYS A 9 -24.43 26.94 -19.56
C LYS A 9 -23.05 27.36 -20.04
N LYS A 10 -22.32 28.15 -19.24
CA LYS A 10 -20.96 28.60 -19.60
C LYS A 10 -19.96 27.43 -19.70
N MET A 11 -20.21 26.33 -19.00
CA MET A 11 -19.37 25.13 -19.00
C MET A 11 -19.83 24.05 -20.01
N GLY A 12 -20.87 24.31 -20.81
CA GLY A 12 -21.37 23.37 -21.82
C GLY A 12 -22.19 22.19 -21.27
N TYR A 13 -22.73 22.31 -20.05
CA TYR A 13 -23.62 21.31 -19.45
C TYR A 13 -25.09 21.69 -19.66
N ASP A 14 -25.55 21.58 -20.91
CA ASP A 14 -26.88 22.05 -21.33
C ASP A 14 -28.03 21.26 -20.68
N ASP A 15 -27.82 19.97 -20.41
CA ASP A 15 -28.76 19.09 -19.71
C ASP A 15 -28.96 19.49 -18.24
N VAL A 16 -27.87 19.82 -17.55
CA VAL A 16 -27.88 20.32 -16.16
C VAL A 16 -28.52 21.70 -16.10
N ALA A 17 -28.21 22.58 -17.06
CA ALA A 17 -28.81 23.91 -17.13
C ALA A 17 -30.34 23.82 -17.36
N ALA A 18 -30.79 22.91 -18.23
CA ALA A 18 -32.22 22.69 -18.48
C ALA A 18 -32.96 22.16 -17.24
N ALA A 19 -32.34 21.24 -16.49
CA ALA A 19 -32.89 20.72 -15.24
C ALA A 19 -33.03 21.81 -14.17
N LEU A 20 -32.02 22.67 -14.02
CA LEU A 20 -32.05 23.81 -13.09
C LEU A 20 -33.10 24.85 -13.49
N GLU A 21 -33.25 25.13 -14.79
CA GLU A 21 -34.28 26.05 -15.29
C GLU A 21 -35.70 25.53 -15.03
N LYS A 22 -35.91 24.21 -15.19
CA LYS A 22 -37.19 23.57 -14.89
C LYS A 22 -37.52 23.64 -13.40
N ALA A 23 -36.53 23.43 -12.53
CA ALA A 23 -36.69 23.56 -11.09
C ALA A 23 -37.00 24.99 -10.65
N GLU A 24 -36.34 25.99 -11.24
CA GLU A 24 -36.63 27.41 -10.98
C GLU A 24 -38.06 27.79 -11.37
N LYS A 25 -38.54 27.35 -12.55
CA LYS A 25 -39.92 27.60 -13.00
C LYS A 25 -40.98 26.88 -12.18
N ALA A 26 -40.65 25.70 -11.64
CA ALA A 26 -41.55 24.91 -10.80
C ALA A 26 -41.68 25.44 -9.36
N THR A 27 -40.89 26.43 -8.97
CA THR A 27 -40.82 26.91 -7.57
C THR A 27 -41.30 28.36 -7.46
N ALA A 28 -42.34 28.60 -6.65
CA ALA A 28 -42.91 29.94 -6.49
C ALA A 28 -41.89 30.95 -5.92
N PRO A 29 -41.83 32.20 -6.45
CA PRO A 29 -40.71 33.15 -6.25
C PRO A 29 -40.49 33.63 -4.82
N HIS A 30 -41.40 33.36 -3.88
CA HIS A 30 -41.32 33.88 -2.51
C HIS A 30 -40.73 32.91 -1.47
N LYS A 31 -40.24 31.73 -1.90
CA LYS A 31 -39.60 30.74 -1.00
C LYS A 31 -38.06 30.75 -1.05
N TYR A 32 -37.43 31.92 -1.05
CA TYR A 32 -35.99 32.03 -0.88
C TYR A 32 -35.63 32.93 0.30
N LYS A 33 -34.83 32.41 1.25
CA LYS A 33 -34.10 33.24 2.22
C LYS A 33 -32.63 33.26 1.81
N ARG A 34 -32.13 34.42 1.42
CA ARG A 34 -30.72 34.64 1.05
C ARG A 34 -29.87 34.69 2.32
N TYR A 35 -28.83 33.88 2.41
CA TYR A 35 -27.81 33.97 3.46
C TYR A 35 -26.44 34.14 2.80
N GLY A 36 -25.80 35.29 3.06
CA GLY A 36 -24.43 35.60 2.61
C GLY A 36 -24.33 36.17 1.19
N LYS A 37 -23.21 36.88 0.93
CA LYS A 37 -22.91 37.53 -0.37
C LYS A 37 -22.57 36.54 -1.49
N ASP A 38 -22.18 35.31 -1.14
CA ASP A 38 -21.73 34.27 -2.08
C ASP A 38 -22.62 33.02 -1.95
N ASN A 39 -23.40 32.76 -2.99
CA ASN A 39 -24.52 31.80 -3.08
C ASN A 39 -24.22 30.38 -2.58
N ASN A 40 -25.15 29.82 -1.79
CA ASN A 40 -25.56 28.40 -1.84
C ASN A 40 -26.99 28.29 -1.26
N ALA A 41 -28.02 28.22 -2.11
CA ALA A 41 -29.38 27.95 -1.66
C ALA A 41 -29.52 26.47 -1.28
N ARG A 42 -30.01 26.16 -0.08
CA ARG A 42 -30.42 24.80 0.30
C ARG A 42 -31.93 24.64 0.13
N LEU A 43 -32.34 23.51 -0.44
CA LEU A 43 -33.73 23.08 -0.52
C LEU A 43 -34.27 22.79 0.89
N VAL A 44 -35.44 23.33 1.24
CA VAL A 44 -36.19 22.97 2.46
C VAL A 44 -37.46 22.24 2.03
N VAL A 45 -37.61 20.99 2.45
CA VAL A 45 -38.82 20.18 2.25
C VAL A 45 -39.84 20.58 3.31
N TYR A 46 -41.09 20.78 2.93
CA TYR A 46 -42.20 20.98 3.86
C TYR A 46 -43.09 19.72 3.85
N GLU A 47 -43.54 19.31 5.02
CA GLU A 47 -44.68 18.42 5.19
C GLU A 47 -45.96 19.15 4.77
N THR A 48 -46.74 18.56 3.89
CA THR A 48 -48.21 18.45 4.07
C THR A 48 -48.73 17.42 3.07
N GLY A 49 -49.49 16.46 3.60
CA GLY A 49 -50.11 15.41 2.82
C GLY A 49 -51.17 15.93 1.87
N GLU A 50 -51.23 15.33 0.68
CA GLU A 50 -52.42 15.24 -0.15
C GLU A 50 -52.19 14.09 -1.14
N THR A 51 -53.15 13.17 -1.18
CA THR A 51 -53.18 12.00 -2.05
C THR A 51 -53.52 12.44 -3.47
N GLY A 52 -52.53 12.44 -4.37
CA GLY A 52 -52.72 12.72 -5.80
C GLY A 52 -52.06 11.66 -6.66
N SER A 53 -52.85 10.93 -7.44
CA SER A 53 -52.42 9.91 -8.40
C SER A 53 -51.56 10.50 -9.51
N GLY A 54 -50.25 10.26 -9.47
CA GLY A 54 -49.32 10.60 -10.55
C GLY A 54 -47.98 9.93 -10.33
N LYS A 55 -47.54 9.10 -11.28
CA LYS A 55 -46.25 8.38 -11.23
C LYS A 55 -45.08 9.38 -11.05
N ASN A 56 -44.45 9.35 -9.87
CA ASN A 56 -43.25 10.13 -9.57
C ASN A 56 -42.02 9.19 -9.66
N PRO A 57 -40.98 9.48 -10.45
CA PRO A 57 -39.84 8.58 -10.67
C PRO A 57 -38.74 8.68 -9.60
N PHE A 58 -39.04 9.15 -8.39
CA PHE A 58 -38.08 9.18 -7.29
C PHE A 58 -38.45 8.11 -6.26
N GLU A 59 -37.55 7.14 -6.08
CA GLU A 59 -37.67 6.11 -5.04
C GLU A 59 -37.86 6.76 -3.67
N ALA A 60 -38.98 6.45 -3.02
CA ALA A 60 -39.28 6.89 -1.68
C ALA A 60 -38.36 6.16 -0.68
N VAL A 61 -37.44 6.89 -0.05
CA VAL A 61 -36.72 6.40 1.13
C VAL A 61 -37.72 6.33 2.29
N LYS A 62 -37.84 5.16 2.94
CA LYS A 62 -38.71 4.98 4.10
C LYS A 62 -38.21 5.87 5.26
N ILE A 63 -39.12 6.66 5.83
CA ILE A 63 -38.86 7.57 6.97
C ILE A 63 -38.31 6.84 8.22
N ALA A 64 -38.49 5.52 8.32
CA ALA A 64 -37.98 4.71 9.43
C ALA A 64 -36.44 4.72 9.56
N ASP A 65 -35.70 5.08 8.51
CA ASP A 65 -34.23 5.15 8.53
C ASP A 65 -33.69 6.57 8.83
N TYR A 66 -34.57 7.55 9.06
CA TYR A 66 -34.20 8.93 9.38
C TYR A 66 -34.23 9.15 10.90
N VAL A 67 -33.07 9.24 11.53
CA VAL A 67 -32.91 9.63 12.95
C VAL A 67 -32.64 11.15 13.03
N PRO A 68 -33.59 11.98 13.49
CA PRO A 68 -33.37 13.41 13.67
C PRO A 68 -32.31 13.63 14.78
N GLY A 69 -31.25 14.39 14.48
CA GLY A 69 -30.21 14.72 15.46
C GLY A 69 -28.88 13.96 15.30
N ALA A 70 -28.75 13.06 14.32
CA ALA A 70 -27.45 12.53 13.94
C ALA A 70 -26.59 13.67 13.35
N LYS A 71 -25.74 14.29 14.17
CA LYS A 71 -24.70 15.22 13.71
C LYS A 71 -23.88 14.48 12.65
N LYS A 72 -24.06 14.81 11.37
CA LYS A 72 -23.06 14.46 10.33
C LYS A 72 -21.73 14.99 10.88
N LYS A 73 -20.81 14.09 11.26
CA LYS A 73 -19.44 14.48 11.56
C LYS A 73 -19.00 15.37 10.41
N SER A 74 -18.59 16.60 10.70
CA SER A 74 -17.98 17.46 9.68
C SER A 74 -16.92 16.63 8.99
N ALA A 75 -17.02 16.47 7.66
CA ALA A 75 -15.97 15.80 6.91
C ALA A 75 -14.67 16.52 7.28
N GLY A 76 -13.71 15.76 7.81
CA GLY A 76 -12.39 16.31 8.15
C GLY A 76 -11.73 16.93 6.92
N PRO A 77 -10.59 17.62 7.09
CA PRO A 77 -9.82 18.10 5.95
C PRO A 77 -9.54 16.95 4.97
N PRO A 78 -9.49 17.22 3.66
CA PRO A 78 -9.24 16.18 2.67
C PRO A 78 -7.85 15.54 2.86
N PRO A 79 -7.61 14.34 2.31
CA PRO A 79 -6.29 13.75 2.25
C PRO A 79 -5.24 14.70 1.66
N THR A 80 -4.00 14.59 2.14
CA THR A 80 -2.86 15.30 1.55
C THR A 80 -2.46 14.71 0.19
N THR A 81 -1.53 15.37 -0.50
CA THR A 81 -0.83 14.82 -1.68
C THR A 81 0.45 14.09 -1.30
N ILE A 82 0.56 13.64 -0.04
CA ILE A 82 1.72 12.98 0.53
C ILE A 82 1.55 11.46 0.46
N GLY A 83 2.54 10.77 -0.11
CA GLY A 83 2.68 9.31 -0.05
C GLY A 83 3.65 8.88 1.06
N LEU A 84 3.25 7.92 1.89
CA LEU A 84 4.18 7.26 2.82
C LEU A 84 4.67 5.95 2.22
N LEU A 85 5.99 5.83 2.09
CA LEU A 85 6.64 4.70 1.44
C LEU A 85 7.44 3.91 2.47
N PHE A 86 7.25 2.60 2.52
CA PHE A 86 7.92 1.74 3.51
C PHE A 86 8.91 0.80 2.83
N PRO A 87 10.22 0.88 3.16
CA PRO A 87 11.22 0.03 2.54
C PRO A 87 11.04 -1.43 2.92
N GLY A 88 11.57 -2.31 2.07
CA GLY A 88 11.59 -3.75 2.31
C GLY A 88 12.90 -4.21 2.94
N GLN A 89 13.08 -5.54 2.97
CA GLN A 89 14.37 -6.15 3.28
C GLN A 89 15.46 -5.64 2.29
N GLY A 90 16.68 -5.48 2.80
CA GLY A 90 17.84 -4.95 2.10
C GLY A 90 18.28 -3.54 2.55
N SER A 91 17.53 -2.90 3.45
CA SER A 91 17.85 -1.57 4.00
C SER A 91 18.20 -1.59 5.49
N GLN A 92 18.12 -2.76 6.13
CA GLN A 92 18.52 -2.97 7.52
C GLN A 92 20.02 -2.73 7.72
N TYR A 93 20.39 -2.27 8.91
CA TYR A 93 21.79 -2.16 9.34
C TYR A 93 21.86 -2.17 10.87
N VAL A 94 22.99 -2.62 11.42
CA VAL A 94 23.22 -2.60 12.87
C VAL A 94 23.22 -1.14 13.36
N LYS A 95 22.52 -0.87 14.47
CA LYS A 95 22.18 0.45 15.04
C LYS A 95 21.02 1.19 14.37
N MET A 96 20.26 0.57 13.46
CA MET A 96 19.14 1.24 12.78
C MET A 96 18.03 1.77 13.71
N MET A 97 17.93 1.25 14.94
CA MET A 97 16.95 1.67 15.95
C MET A 97 17.50 2.63 17.01
N SER A 98 18.80 2.95 16.97
CA SER A 98 19.51 3.69 18.04
C SER A 98 18.88 5.05 18.37
N GLY A 99 18.45 5.80 17.36
CA GLY A 99 17.83 7.12 17.53
C GLY A 99 16.34 7.10 17.89
N LEU A 100 15.70 5.93 17.92
CA LEU A 100 14.25 5.79 18.09
C LEU A 100 13.85 4.96 19.30
N LYS A 101 14.74 4.11 19.82
CA LYS A 101 14.46 3.19 20.94
C LYS A 101 13.91 3.86 22.20
N ASP A 102 14.24 5.15 22.41
CA ASP A 102 13.84 5.89 23.61
C ASP A 102 12.49 6.59 23.51
N ASN A 103 11.87 6.61 22.32
CA ASN A 103 10.51 7.11 22.13
C ASN A 103 9.50 6.23 22.88
N VAL A 104 8.60 6.84 23.66
CA VAL A 104 7.60 6.15 24.49
C VAL A 104 6.77 5.14 23.69
N LYS A 105 6.27 5.52 22.51
CA LYS A 105 5.49 4.61 21.65
C LYS A 105 6.34 3.52 21.04
N VAL A 106 7.60 3.80 20.74
CA VAL A 106 8.53 2.79 20.24
C VAL A 106 8.89 1.79 21.33
N LYS A 107 9.01 2.20 22.61
CA LYS A 107 9.22 1.28 23.74
C LYS A 107 8.07 0.29 23.90
N GLU A 108 6.82 0.76 23.77
CA GLU A 108 5.63 -0.10 23.75
C GLU A 108 5.72 -1.13 22.60
N MET A 109 6.03 -0.68 21.38
CA MET A 109 6.21 -1.56 20.22
C MET A 109 7.34 -2.59 20.40
N ILE A 110 8.47 -2.18 20.98
CA ILE A 110 9.59 -3.09 21.30
C ILE A 110 9.14 -4.18 22.27
N ALA A 111 8.40 -3.82 23.32
CA ALA A 111 7.90 -4.78 24.30
C ALA A 111 6.91 -5.77 23.65
N THR A 112 5.97 -5.28 22.85
CA THR A 112 5.05 -6.13 22.08
C THR A 112 5.81 -7.04 21.11
N ALA A 113 6.78 -6.52 20.38
CA ALA A 113 7.59 -7.29 19.45
C ALA A 113 8.34 -8.42 20.17
N LYS A 114 8.95 -8.13 21.32
CA LYS A 114 9.64 -9.14 22.14
C LYS A 114 8.70 -10.24 22.61
N SER A 115 7.49 -9.88 23.05
CA SER A 115 6.46 -10.84 23.47
C SER A 115 6.03 -11.75 22.31
N VAL A 116 5.72 -11.16 21.15
CA VAL A 116 5.29 -11.88 19.94
C VAL A 116 6.40 -12.79 19.42
N LEU A 117 7.63 -12.29 19.32
CA LEU A 117 8.74 -13.00 18.69
C LEU A 117 9.37 -14.05 19.61
N GLY A 118 9.28 -13.87 20.93
CA GLY A 118 9.95 -14.73 21.92
C GLY A 118 11.45 -14.45 22.05
N TYR A 119 11.96 -13.40 21.41
CA TYR A 119 13.36 -12.95 21.50
C TYR A 119 13.45 -11.43 21.39
N ASP A 120 14.60 -10.88 21.78
CA ASP A 120 14.83 -9.43 21.75
C ASP A 120 15.30 -8.98 20.36
N VAL A 121 14.36 -8.63 19.49
CA VAL A 121 14.67 -8.12 18.14
C VAL A 121 15.40 -6.77 18.19
N LEU A 122 15.19 -5.96 19.23
CA LEU A 122 15.88 -4.68 19.37
C LEU A 122 17.37 -4.91 19.62
N GLU A 123 17.73 -5.87 20.47
CA GLU A 123 19.13 -6.21 20.75
C GLU A 123 19.89 -6.52 19.45
N ILE A 124 19.29 -7.33 18.57
CA ILE A 124 19.86 -7.66 17.26
C ILE A 124 19.96 -6.41 16.37
N CYS A 125 18.93 -5.56 16.36
CA CYS A 125 18.93 -4.31 15.60
C CYS A 125 20.02 -3.33 16.06
N LEU A 126 20.41 -3.34 17.33
CA LEU A 126 21.38 -2.39 17.91
C LEU A 126 22.81 -2.93 17.86
N ASN A 127 22.99 -4.21 18.15
CA ASN A 127 24.29 -4.81 18.44
C ASN A 127 24.67 -5.93 17.46
N GLY A 128 23.73 -6.42 16.65
CA GLY A 128 23.99 -7.45 15.65
C GLY A 128 24.09 -8.86 16.25
N PRO A 129 24.88 -9.77 15.65
CA PRO A 129 25.75 -9.56 14.48
C PRO A 129 24.95 -9.27 13.19
N GLU A 130 25.61 -8.68 12.19
CA GLU A 130 24.98 -8.27 10.92
C GLU A 130 24.35 -9.48 10.21
N GLU A 131 25.04 -10.61 10.18
CA GLU A 131 24.58 -11.86 9.56
C GLU A 131 23.27 -12.34 10.19
N LYS A 132 23.10 -12.16 11.50
CA LYS A 132 21.86 -12.51 12.21
C LYS A 132 20.71 -11.60 11.81
N LEU A 133 21.00 -10.31 11.63
CA LEU A 133 20.01 -9.33 11.17
C LEU A 133 19.64 -9.54 9.69
N GLU A 134 20.54 -10.11 8.88
CA GLU A 134 20.29 -10.47 7.47
C GLU A 134 19.45 -11.75 7.31
N GLU A 135 19.35 -12.60 8.33
CA GLU A 135 18.47 -13.77 8.29
C GLU A 135 17.02 -13.33 8.06
N THR A 136 16.38 -13.81 6.99
CA THR A 136 15.02 -13.40 6.59
C THR A 136 13.97 -13.52 7.70
N SER A 137 14.07 -14.53 8.57
CA SER A 137 13.19 -14.71 9.73
C SER A 137 13.35 -13.66 10.84
N VAL A 138 14.49 -12.96 10.87
CA VAL A 138 14.80 -11.89 11.82
C VAL A 138 14.64 -10.53 11.15
N CYS A 139 15.18 -10.39 9.93
CA CYS A 139 15.15 -9.16 9.15
C CYS A 139 13.72 -8.64 8.95
N GLN A 140 12.76 -9.53 8.66
CA GLN A 140 11.40 -9.10 8.36
C GLN A 140 10.69 -8.47 9.58
N PRO A 141 10.63 -9.13 10.75
CA PRO A 141 10.17 -8.47 11.97
C PRO A 141 10.93 -7.19 12.34
N ALA A 142 12.26 -7.19 12.18
CA ALA A 142 13.10 -6.05 12.49
C ALA A 142 12.77 -4.82 11.62
N MET A 143 12.61 -5.03 10.32
CA MET A 143 12.24 -3.98 9.36
C MET A 143 10.82 -3.46 9.58
N PHE A 144 9.86 -4.34 9.93
CA PHE A 144 8.50 -3.92 10.28
C PHE A 144 8.50 -3.04 11.55
N LEU A 145 9.21 -3.44 12.61
CA LEU A 145 9.41 -2.63 13.81
C LEU A 145 10.04 -1.27 13.48
N ALA A 146 11.10 -1.26 12.67
CA ALA A 146 11.79 -0.04 12.30
C ALA A 146 10.93 0.93 11.47
N GLY A 147 10.12 0.42 10.54
CA GLY A 147 9.19 1.23 9.76
C GLY A 147 8.09 1.86 10.62
N MET A 148 7.51 1.10 11.55
CA MET A 148 6.51 1.63 12.48
C MET A 148 7.12 2.63 13.48
N ALA A 149 8.34 2.41 13.95
CA ALA A 149 9.07 3.38 14.76
C ALA A 149 9.41 4.67 13.99
N GLY A 150 9.78 4.54 12.72
CA GLY A 150 9.97 5.66 11.81
C GLY A 150 8.68 6.48 11.63
N LEU A 151 7.53 5.81 11.56
CA LEU A 151 6.23 6.47 11.46
C LEU A 151 5.91 7.30 12.70
N GLU A 152 6.21 6.78 13.91
CA GLU A 152 6.08 7.55 15.16
C GLU A 152 6.98 8.77 15.19
N LYS A 153 8.21 8.66 14.65
CA LYS A 153 9.11 9.82 14.53
C LYS A 153 8.58 10.85 13.54
N LEU A 154 8.08 10.40 12.40
CA LEU A 154 7.49 11.28 11.39
C LEU A 154 6.29 12.02 11.97
N LYS A 155 5.42 11.32 12.71
CA LYS A 155 4.24 11.92 13.35
C LYS A 155 4.59 13.09 14.28
N GLN A 156 5.72 13.04 14.98
CA GLN A 156 6.19 14.15 15.83
C GLN A 156 6.60 15.40 15.07
N THR A 157 7.05 15.26 13.82
CA THR A 157 7.63 16.35 13.02
C THR A 157 6.70 16.81 11.91
N ARG A 158 5.85 15.92 11.41
CA ARG A 158 4.91 16.08 10.29
C ARG A 158 3.60 15.32 10.60
N PRO A 159 2.83 15.73 11.63
CA PRO A 159 1.63 15.00 12.04
C PRO A 159 0.62 14.82 10.91
N GLU A 160 0.40 15.85 10.09
CA GLU A 160 -0.56 15.81 8.99
C GLU A 160 -0.22 14.77 7.91
N ALA A 161 1.09 14.53 7.66
CA ALA A 161 1.54 13.51 6.71
C ALA A 161 1.16 12.09 7.18
N VAL A 162 1.08 11.88 8.49
CA VAL A 162 0.76 10.56 9.09
C VAL A 162 -0.75 10.40 9.35
N GLU A 163 -1.42 11.49 9.72
CA GLU A 163 -2.85 11.48 10.05
C GLU A 163 -3.74 11.39 8.81
N ARG A 164 -3.35 12.08 7.73
CA ARG A 164 -4.13 12.16 6.48
C ARG A 164 -3.24 12.00 5.23
N PRO A 165 -2.44 10.92 5.13
CA PRO A 165 -1.69 10.64 3.91
C PRO A 165 -2.64 10.47 2.72
N GLY A 166 -2.22 10.92 1.55
CA GLY A 166 -2.93 10.64 0.30
C GLY A 166 -2.92 9.14 -0.01
N CYS A 167 -1.75 8.51 0.17
CA CYS A 167 -1.61 7.07 0.03
C CYS A 167 -0.47 6.49 0.86
N VAL A 168 -0.44 5.16 0.93
CA VAL A 168 0.71 4.39 1.40
C VAL A 168 1.11 3.33 0.38
N ALA A 169 2.40 3.00 0.35
CA ALA A 169 2.92 1.86 -0.40
C ALA A 169 4.14 1.32 0.33
N GLY A 170 4.50 0.07 0.08
CA GLY A 170 5.77 -0.44 0.58
C GLY A 170 6.31 -1.57 -0.29
N LEU A 171 7.61 -1.78 -0.24
CA LEU A 171 8.28 -2.75 -1.11
C LEU A 171 8.34 -4.12 -0.43
N SER A 172 7.67 -5.12 -1.02
CA SER A 172 7.61 -6.50 -0.51
C SER A 172 7.12 -6.54 0.94
N LEU A 173 8.00 -6.80 1.90
CA LEU A 173 7.71 -6.71 3.33
C LEU A 173 7.12 -5.35 3.72
N GLY A 174 7.61 -4.26 3.11
CA GLY A 174 7.13 -2.91 3.40
C GLY A 174 5.63 -2.74 3.16
N GLU A 175 5.01 -3.58 2.32
CA GLU A 175 3.55 -3.59 2.12
C GLU A 175 2.79 -3.90 3.42
N TYR A 176 3.35 -4.76 4.29
CA TYR A 176 2.76 -5.05 5.61
C TYR A 176 2.87 -3.84 6.55
N THR A 177 4.02 -3.15 6.52
CA THR A 177 4.19 -1.89 7.25
C THR A 177 3.23 -0.83 6.73
N ALA A 178 3.04 -0.72 5.40
CA ALA A 178 2.09 0.20 4.79
C ALA A 178 0.64 -0.11 5.21
N LEU A 179 0.24 -1.38 5.22
CA LEU A 179 -1.09 -1.80 5.66
C LEU A 179 -1.34 -1.53 7.15
N CYS A 180 -0.35 -1.80 8.01
CA CYS A 180 -0.42 -1.43 9.42
C CYS A 180 -0.51 0.10 9.59
N ALA A 181 0.35 0.83 8.87
CA ALA A 181 0.34 2.27 8.85
C ALA A 181 -1.00 2.82 8.36
N ALA A 182 -1.71 2.16 7.43
CA ALA A 182 -3.06 2.53 6.98
C ALA A 182 -4.19 2.08 7.93
N GLY A 183 -3.87 1.36 9.00
CA GLY A 183 -4.81 0.91 10.02
C GLY A 183 -5.59 -0.35 9.68
N VAL A 184 -5.11 -1.15 8.70
CA VAL A 184 -5.77 -2.41 8.32
C VAL A 184 -5.70 -3.45 9.44
N PHE A 185 -4.58 -3.48 10.16
CA PHE A 185 -4.37 -4.30 11.36
C PHE A 185 -3.49 -3.55 12.36
N THR A 186 -3.52 -3.97 13.62
CA THR A 186 -2.69 -3.41 14.70
C THR A 186 -1.22 -3.77 14.54
N PHE A 187 -0.34 -3.11 15.29
CA PHE A 187 1.09 -3.43 15.31
C PHE A 187 1.34 -4.88 15.72
N GLU A 188 0.65 -5.38 16.76
CA GLU A 188 0.80 -6.74 17.25
C GLU A 188 0.39 -7.79 16.21
N GLU A 189 -0.78 -7.60 15.59
CA GLU A 189 -1.27 -8.47 14.51
C GLU A 189 -0.32 -8.45 13.29
N GLY A 190 0.18 -7.27 12.93
CA GLY A 190 1.18 -7.11 11.88
C GLY A 190 2.50 -7.81 12.22
N MET A 191 2.94 -7.74 13.47
CA MET A 191 4.16 -8.40 13.95
C MET A 191 4.03 -9.93 13.86
N GLU A 192 2.88 -10.49 14.24
CA GLU A 192 2.60 -11.92 14.08
C GLU A 192 2.61 -12.33 12.60
N LEU A 193 1.99 -11.54 11.71
CA LEU A 193 2.01 -11.81 10.27
C LEU A 193 3.44 -11.83 9.70
N VAL A 194 4.26 -10.81 10.00
CA VAL A 194 5.63 -10.73 9.45
C VAL A 194 6.57 -11.77 10.08
N LYS A 195 6.31 -12.21 11.31
CA LYS A 195 6.97 -13.36 11.94
C LYS A 195 6.68 -14.64 11.14
N VAL A 196 5.39 -14.93 10.87
CA VAL A 196 4.99 -16.09 10.05
C VAL A 196 5.59 -16.00 8.66
N ARG A 197 5.47 -14.85 7.99
CA ARG A 197 6.01 -14.62 6.64
C ARG A 197 7.52 -14.84 6.59
N GLY A 198 8.27 -14.20 7.48
CA GLY A 198 9.72 -14.29 7.53
C GLY A 198 10.21 -15.71 7.78
N ALA A 199 9.60 -16.42 8.75
CA ALA A 199 9.93 -17.81 9.04
C ALA A 199 9.61 -18.74 7.86
N ALA A 200 8.42 -18.61 7.27
CA ALA A 200 7.98 -19.44 6.17
C ALA A 200 8.84 -19.24 4.91
N MET A 201 9.18 -17.99 4.58
CA MET A 201 10.08 -17.67 3.46
C MET A 201 11.51 -18.18 3.72
N ALA A 202 12.01 -18.08 4.95
CA ALA A 202 13.32 -18.63 5.33
C ALA A 202 13.36 -20.17 5.28
N GLU A 203 12.24 -20.85 5.51
CA GLU A 203 12.13 -22.30 5.36
C GLU A 203 12.06 -22.72 3.90
N ALA A 204 11.22 -22.05 3.09
CA ALA A 204 11.14 -22.29 1.65
C ALA A 204 12.49 -22.05 0.96
N ALA A 205 13.26 -21.06 1.43
CA ALA A 205 14.62 -20.77 1.01
C ALA A 205 15.60 -21.97 1.16
N LYS A 206 15.35 -22.89 2.10
CA LYS A 206 16.24 -24.05 2.37
C LYS A 206 15.93 -25.26 1.50
N THR A 207 14.80 -25.27 0.79
CA THR A 207 14.34 -26.44 0.03
C THR A 207 15.24 -26.79 -1.15
N LYS A 208 15.94 -25.80 -1.72
CA LYS A 208 16.90 -25.97 -2.82
C LYS A 208 17.83 -24.77 -2.97
N PRO A 209 19.01 -24.95 -3.61
CA PRO A 209 19.89 -23.85 -3.97
C PRO A 209 19.17 -22.83 -4.85
N GLN A 210 19.08 -21.60 -4.38
CA GLN A 210 18.32 -20.53 -5.01
C GLN A 210 18.91 -19.17 -4.67
N GLY A 211 18.60 -18.14 -5.45
CA GLY A 211 19.17 -16.82 -5.25
C GLY A 211 18.49 -15.74 -6.07
N MET A 212 19.04 -14.53 -5.99
CA MET A 212 18.55 -13.37 -6.71
C MET A 212 19.68 -12.61 -7.39
N LEU A 213 19.35 -11.95 -8.50
CA LEU A 213 20.25 -11.17 -9.33
C LEU A 213 19.65 -9.79 -9.56
N SER A 214 20.38 -8.72 -9.25
CA SER A 214 20.02 -7.37 -9.68
C SER A 214 20.49 -7.16 -11.12
N VAL A 215 19.58 -6.71 -11.98
CA VAL A 215 19.83 -6.43 -13.40
C VAL A 215 19.43 -4.99 -13.71
N ALA A 216 20.32 -4.23 -14.33
CA ALA A 216 20.04 -2.88 -14.80
C ALA A 216 20.45 -2.70 -16.27
N GLY A 217 19.69 -1.88 -17.01
CA GLY A 217 20.02 -1.45 -18.37
C GLY A 217 19.37 -2.24 -19.50
N LEU A 218 18.57 -3.27 -19.20
CA LEU A 218 17.80 -4.02 -20.20
C LEU A 218 16.34 -3.59 -20.23
N GLU A 219 15.68 -3.73 -21.38
CA GLU A 219 14.21 -3.59 -21.44
C GLU A 219 13.53 -4.80 -20.80
N GLN A 220 12.38 -4.59 -20.16
CA GLN A 220 11.64 -5.65 -19.49
C GLN A 220 11.34 -6.86 -20.41
N PRO A 221 10.84 -6.70 -21.65
CA PRO A 221 10.55 -7.84 -22.52
C PRO A 221 11.80 -8.65 -22.90
N VAL A 222 12.96 -7.99 -23.00
CA VAL A 222 14.24 -8.67 -23.26
C VAL A 222 14.60 -9.53 -22.05
N LEU A 223 14.52 -8.97 -20.84
CA LEU A 223 14.84 -9.69 -19.62
C LEU A 223 13.85 -10.84 -19.33
N GLU A 224 12.56 -10.66 -19.62
CA GLU A 224 11.54 -11.72 -19.54
C GLU A 224 11.89 -12.90 -20.45
N LYS A 225 12.28 -12.63 -21.70
CA LYS A 225 12.74 -13.67 -22.64
C LYS A 225 13.96 -14.41 -22.10
N LEU A 226 14.96 -13.70 -21.58
CA LEU A 226 16.16 -14.32 -21.01
C LEU A 226 15.82 -15.20 -19.80
N CYS A 227 14.92 -14.74 -18.91
CA CYS A 227 14.45 -15.54 -17.78
C CYS A 227 13.77 -16.83 -18.25
N ALA A 228 12.87 -16.75 -19.22
CA ALA A 228 12.17 -17.90 -19.79
C ALA A 228 13.13 -18.92 -20.44
N GLU A 229 14.22 -18.46 -21.06
CA GLU A 229 15.26 -19.34 -21.59
C GLU A 229 16.00 -20.12 -20.49
N GLN A 230 16.16 -19.52 -19.30
CA GLN A 230 16.84 -20.16 -18.16
C GLN A 230 15.91 -20.98 -17.26
N ALA A 231 14.59 -20.79 -17.35
CA ALA A 231 13.58 -21.51 -16.59
C ALA A 231 13.20 -22.89 -17.20
N LYS A 232 14.14 -23.55 -17.88
CA LYS A 232 13.93 -24.85 -18.54
C LYS A 232 14.44 -26.00 -17.67
N GLY A 233 13.93 -27.21 -17.90
CA GLY A 233 14.46 -28.42 -17.26
C GLY A 233 14.18 -28.50 -15.75
N GLY A 234 13.07 -27.92 -15.28
CA GLY A 234 12.70 -27.89 -13.86
C GLY A 234 13.31 -26.73 -13.06
N GLU A 235 14.11 -25.89 -13.71
CA GLU A 235 14.66 -24.68 -13.13
C GLU A 235 13.62 -23.56 -13.05
N VAL A 236 13.82 -22.62 -12.12
CA VAL A 236 12.96 -21.43 -11.99
C VAL A 236 13.81 -20.20 -12.20
N CYS A 237 13.34 -19.27 -13.02
CA CYS A 237 13.98 -17.99 -13.26
C CYS A 237 12.93 -17.00 -13.75
N GLN A 238 12.70 -15.93 -12.99
CA GLN A 238 11.73 -14.89 -13.35
C GLN A 238 12.13 -13.53 -12.77
N ILE A 239 11.55 -12.47 -13.32
CA ILE A 239 11.61 -11.13 -12.71
C ILE A 239 10.83 -11.19 -11.39
N ALA A 240 11.47 -10.78 -10.31
CA ALA A 240 10.94 -10.77 -8.95
C ALA A 240 10.55 -9.36 -8.48
N ASN A 241 11.28 -8.34 -8.91
CA ASN A 241 10.94 -6.95 -8.62
C ASN A 241 11.17 -6.10 -9.86
N ILE A 242 10.18 -5.27 -10.19
CA ILE A 242 10.26 -4.22 -11.22
C ILE A 242 10.44 -2.91 -10.45
N LEU A 243 11.68 -2.44 -10.34
CA LEU A 243 12.08 -1.42 -9.36
C LEU A 243 12.08 -0.01 -9.95
N PHE A 244 12.65 0.17 -11.13
CA PHE A 244 12.70 1.46 -11.83
C PHE A 244 12.83 1.20 -13.34
N PRO A 245 12.74 2.21 -14.22
CA PRO A 245 12.89 1.98 -15.65
C PRO A 245 14.21 1.27 -15.98
N LYS A 246 14.11 0.09 -16.60
CA LYS A 246 15.23 -0.82 -16.89
C LYS A 246 15.99 -1.33 -15.66
N GLY A 247 15.38 -1.29 -14.48
CA GLY A 247 15.95 -1.74 -13.21
C GLY A 247 15.10 -2.84 -12.57
N PHE A 248 15.68 -4.02 -12.42
CA PHE A 248 14.99 -5.20 -11.96
C PHE A 248 15.81 -5.99 -10.95
N SER A 249 15.14 -6.86 -10.22
CA SER A 249 15.79 -8.06 -9.69
C SER A 249 15.09 -9.30 -10.22
N CYS A 250 15.87 -10.30 -10.59
CA CYS A 250 15.40 -11.63 -10.97
C CYS A 250 15.69 -12.61 -9.84
N SER A 251 14.84 -13.62 -9.71
CA SER A 251 14.95 -14.66 -8.68
C SER A 251 14.75 -16.02 -9.31
N GLY A 252 15.41 -17.03 -8.74
CA GLY A 252 15.33 -18.37 -9.29
C GLY A 252 16.22 -19.37 -8.58
N THR A 253 16.27 -20.58 -9.14
CA THR A 253 17.27 -21.57 -8.75
C THR A 253 18.67 -21.06 -9.06
N THR A 254 19.66 -21.48 -8.25
CA THR A 254 21.04 -20.99 -8.39
C THR A 254 21.60 -21.19 -9.80
N PRO A 255 21.48 -22.39 -10.43
CA PRO A 255 22.01 -22.61 -11.77
C PRO A 255 21.36 -21.71 -12.84
N ALA A 256 20.07 -21.42 -12.72
CA ALA A 256 19.36 -20.60 -13.68
C ALA A 256 19.71 -19.11 -13.54
N ILE A 257 19.88 -18.64 -12.31
CA ILE A 257 20.27 -17.25 -12.04
C ILE A 257 21.72 -16.98 -12.44
N GLU A 258 22.63 -17.93 -12.24
CA GLU A 258 24.01 -17.82 -12.71
C GLU A 258 24.08 -17.75 -14.24
N LYS A 259 23.29 -18.57 -14.94
CA LYS A 259 23.16 -18.49 -16.40
C LYS A 259 22.53 -17.18 -16.85
N LEU A 260 21.50 -16.71 -16.13
CA LEU A 260 20.85 -15.43 -16.42
C LEU A 260 21.83 -14.28 -16.31
N LYS A 261 22.71 -14.27 -15.29
CA LYS A 261 23.76 -13.25 -15.15
C LYS A 261 24.59 -13.12 -16.41
N VAL A 262 25.13 -14.24 -16.90
CA VAL A 262 25.95 -14.28 -18.12
C VAL A 262 25.14 -13.87 -19.35
N ALA A 263 23.88 -14.32 -19.45
CA ALA A 263 23.01 -13.98 -20.57
C ALA A 263 22.64 -12.49 -20.59
N ALA A 264 22.39 -11.89 -19.44
CA ALA A 264 22.10 -10.46 -19.28
C ALA A 264 23.33 -9.61 -19.64
N GLU A 265 24.52 -9.98 -19.19
CA GLU A 265 25.79 -9.32 -19.55
C GLU A 265 26.00 -9.36 -21.08
N LYS A 266 25.81 -10.52 -21.71
CA LYS A 266 25.89 -10.67 -23.18
C LYS A 266 24.84 -9.86 -23.94
N ALA A 267 23.66 -9.67 -23.35
CA ALA A 267 22.58 -8.87 -23.91
C ALA A 267 22.77 -7.35 -23.72
N GLY A 268 23.88 -6.92 -23.09
CA GLY A 268 24.20 -5.50 -22.91
C GLY A 268 23.64 -4.89 -21.62
N ALA A 269 23.37 -5.69 -20.59
CA ALA A 269 23.03 -5.14 -19.28
C ALA A 269 24.16 -4.24 -18.77
N MET A 270 23.81 -3.05 -18.27
CA MET A 270 24.76 -2.15 -17.61
C MET A 270 25.27 -2.74 -16.29
N GLN A 271 24.43 -3.55 -15.62
CA GLN A 271 24.78 -4.26 -14.40
C GLN A 271 24.06 -5.60 -14.33
N ALA A 272 24.77 -6.65 -13.91
CA ALA A 272 24.20 -7.93 -13.46
C ALA A 272 24.95 -8.40 -12.21
N LYS A 273 24.37 -8.24 -11.02
CA LYS A 273 25.04 -8.48 -9.73
C LYS A 273 24.24 -9.43 -8.84
N MET A 274 24.88 -10.51 -8.37
CA MET A 274 24.28 -11.42 -7.40
C MET A 274 23.98 -10.68 -6.10
N LEU A 275 22.77 -10.88 -5.58
CA LEU A 275 22.33 -10.30 -4.32
C LEU A 275 22.66 -11.25 -3.16
N LYS A 276 23.12 -10.69 -2.04
CA LYS A 276 23.23 -11.41 -0.77
C LYS A 276 21.82 -11.54 -0.18
N THR A 277 21.18 -12.66 -0.47
CA THR A 277 19.83 -12.97 0.02
C THR A 277 19.73 -14.45 0.31
N SER A 278 18.88 -14.81 1.26
CA SER A 278 18.73 -16.19 1.67
C SER A 278 17.90 -17.02 0.69
N GLY A 279 17.12 -16.41 -0.20
CA GLY A 279 16.15 -17.13 -1.05
C GLY A 279 15.80 -16.43 -2.36
N ALA A 280 15.12 -17.16 -3.26
CA ALA A 280 14.57 -16.65 -4.51
C ALA A 280 13.14 -16.14 -4.32
N PHE A 281 13.02 -15.02 -3.61
CA PHE A 281 11.73 -14.43 -3.27
C PHE A 281 10.95 -13.98 -4.51
N HIS A 282 9.62 -13.90 -4.40
CA HIS A 282 8.72 -13.49 -5.48
C HIS A 282 8.76 -14.44 -6.67
N THR A 283 8.85 -15.75 -6.39
CA THR A 283 8.83 -16.83 -7.38
C THR A 283 7.98 -18.01 -6.90
N SER A 284 7.67 -18.93 -7.81
CA SER A 284 7.01 -20.19 -7.48
C SER A 284 7.77 -21.03 -6.43
N LEU A 285 9.04 -20.73 -6.14
CA LEU A 285 9.79 -21.39 -5.07
C LEU A 285 9.29 -21.04 -3.67
N MET A 286 8.47 -19.99 -3.56
CA MET A 286 7.87 -19.55 -2.30
C MET A 286 6.47 -20.13 -2.07
N GLU A 287 5.96 -21.03 -2.91
CA GLU A 287 4.62 -21.62 -2.74
C GLU A 287 4.42 -22.26 -1.34
N PRO A 288 5.39 -23.02 -0.77
CA PRO A 288 5.25 -23.54 0.59
C PRO A 288 5.14 -22.43 1.65
N ALA A 289 5.77 -21.27 1.41
CA ALA A 289 5.67 -20.13 2.32
C ALA A 289 4.33 -19.40 2.18
N LYS A 290 3.82 -19.32 0.95
CA LYS A 290 2.51 -18.73 0.64
C LYS A 290 1.38 -19.48 1.37
N GLU A 291 1.37 -20.81 1.37
CA GLU A 291 0.34 -21.58 2.07
C GLU A 291 0.26 -21.24 3.58
N LYS A 292 1.42 -21.18 4.25
CA LYS A 292 1.51 -20.83 5.68
C LYS A 292 1.02 -19.41 5.94
N LEU A 293 1.38 -18.47 5.06
CA LEU A 293 0.96 -17.08 5.17
C LEU A 293 -0.54 -16.91 4.89
N GLU A 294 -1.09 -17.56 3.86
CA GLU A 294 -2.52 -17.48 3.52
C GLU A 294 -3.40 -17.98 4.66
N LYS A 295 -2.95 -19.02 5.37
CA LYS A 295 -3.60 -19.47 6.61
C LYS A 295 -3.62 -18.35 7.65
N ALA A 296 -2.47 -17.76 7.99
CA ALA A 296 -2.39 -16.68 8.98
C ALA A 296 -3.21 -15.43 8.58
N LEU A 297 -3.20 -15.07 7.29
CA LEU A 297 -4.01 -13.98 6.76
C LEU A 297 -5.51 -14.27 6.90
N SER A 298 -5.94 -15.50 6.62
CA SER A 298 -7.35 -15.91 6.73
C SER A 298 -7.83 -15.89 8.18
N GLU A 299 -7.00 -16.33 9.12
CA GLU A 299 -7.30 -16.31 10.56
C GLU A 299 -7.41 -14.86 11.09
N LEU A 300 -6.62 -13.94 10.56
CA LEU A 300 -6.64 -12.53 10.97
C LEU A 300 -7.72 -11.70 10.25
N LEU A 301 -8.14 -12.10 9.05
CA LEU A 301 -9.07 -11.35 8.19
C LEU A 301 -10.32 -10.81 8.92
N PRO A 302 -11.00 -11.56 9.83
CA PRO A 302 -12.18 -11.06 10.53
C PRO A 302 -11.92 -9.86 11.46
N LYS A 303 -10.66 -9.63 11.88
CA LYS A 303 -10.25 -8.52 12.74
C LYS A 303 -9.76 -7.31 11.94
N MET A 304 -9.45 -7.49 10.67
CA MET A 304 -8.92 -6.44 9.82
C MET A 304 -9.96 -5.36 9.54
N LYS A 305 -9.49 -4.13 9.35
CA LYS A 305 -10.31 -2.97 9.05
C LYS A 305 -10.04 -2.45 7.65
N PRO A 306 -11.02 -1.82 6.98
CA PRO A 306 -10.76 -1.07 5.77
C PRO A 306 -9.66 -0.02 5.98
N PRO A 307 -8.79 0.22 4.98
CA PRO A 307 -7.69 1.16 5.12
C PRO A 307 -8.21 2.60 5.17
N ARG A 308 -7.53 3.47 5.93
CA ARG A 308 -7.94 4.88 6.09
C ARG A 308 -7.53 5.81 4.94
N CYS A 309 -6.65 5.32 4.07
CA CYS A 309 -6.06 6.01 2.93
C CYS A 309 -5.85 5.00 1.80
N ASP A 310 -5.55 5.50 0.60
CA ASP A 310 -5.30 4.63 -0.55
C ASP A 310 -4.03 3.78 -0.36
N ILE A 311 -4.02 2.56 -0.89
CA ILE A 311 -2.89 1.62 -0.81
C ILE A 311 -2.51 1.14 -2.20
N TYR A 312 -1.22 1.15 -2.54
CA TYR A 312 -0.74 0.59 -3.81
C TYR A 312 -0.20 -0.82 -3.62
N MET A 313 -0.83 -1.77 -4.30
CA MET A 313 -0.56 -3.20 -4.11
C MET A 313 0.58 -3.69 -4.99
N ASN A 314 1.50 -4.44 -4.40
CA ASN A 314 2.71 -4.94 -5.02
C ASN A 314 2.43 -5.89 -6.18
N VAL A 315 1.39 -6.71 -6.09
CA VAL A 315 1.04 -7.70 -7.12
C VAL A 315 0.50 -7.04 -8.39
N THR A 316 -0.24 -5.93 -8.27
CA THR A 316 -0.97 -5.34 -9.38
C THR A 316 -0.38 -4.01 -9.87
N GLY A 317 0.44 -3.35 -9.04
CA GLY A 317 0.87 -1.98 -9.27
C GLY A 317 -0.27 -0.97 -9.19
N LYS A 318 -1.44 -1.39 -8.68
CA LYS A 318 -2.68 -0.63 -8.70
C LYS A 318 -3.14 -0.30 -7.29
N LYS A 319 -3.98 0.73 -7.24
CA LYS A 319 -4.53 1.28 -6.02
C LYS A 319 -5.76 0.52 -5.53
N ILE A 320 -5.81 0.30 -4.23
CA ILE A 320 -6.99 0.01 -3.43
C ILE A 320 -7.40 1.28 -2.72
N LYS A 321 -8.69 1.62 -2.76
CA LYS A 321 -9.19 2.87 -2.20
C LYS A 321 -9.32 2.77 -0.69
N ALA A 322 -9.21 3.91 -0.01
CA ALA A 322 -9.65 4.04 1.37
C ALA A 322 -11.08 3.50 1.54
N GLY A 323 -11.32 2.74 2.61
CA GLY A 323 -12.64 2.15 2.89
C GLY A 323 -12.95 0.84 2.16
N THR A 324 -12.08 0.35 1.26
CA THR A 324 -12.27 -0.97 0.64
C THR A 324 -12.24 -2.10 1.69
N PRO A 325 -13.21 -3.04 1.69
CA PRO A 325 -13.18 -4.20 2.58
C PRO A 325 -11.90 -5.04 2.44
N PRO A 326 -11.25 -5.46 3.55
CA PRO A 326 -10.05 -6.29 3.52
C PRO A 326 -10.16 -7.57 2.67
N SER A 327 -11.33 -8.20 2.65
CA SER A 327 -11.58 -9.42 1.87
C SER A 327 -11.31 -9.26 0.37
N GLU A 328 -11.34 -8.04 -0.17
CA GLU A 328 -11.12 -7.79 -1.61
C GLU A 328 -9.63 -7.77 -2.00
N PHE A 329 -8.72 -7.47 -1.08
CA PHE A 329 -7.31 -7.25 -1.41
C PHE A 329 -6.33 -8.12 -0.61
N ILE A 330 -6.71 -8.63 0.56
CA ILE A 330 -5.84 -9.49 1.37
C ILE A 330 -5.35 -10.76 0.64
N PRO A 331 -6.13 -11.42 -0.25
CA PRO A 331 -5.60 -12.51 -1.07
C PRO A 331 -4.38 -12.12 -1.92
N MET A 332 -4.20 -10.83 -2.24
CA MET A 332 -3.01 -10.35 -2.96
C MET A 332 -1.74 -10.46 -2.12
N LEU A 333 -1.81 -10.41 -0.79
CA LEU A 333 -0.63 -10.56 0.08
C LEU A 333 -0.05 -11.97 0.03
N GLY A 334 -0.90 -13.00 0.01
CA GLY A 334 -0.45 -14.38 -0.20
C GLY A 334 0.18 -14.54 -1.58
N LYS A 335 -0.52 -14.06 -2.62
CA LYS A 335 -0.04 -14.08 -4.01
C LYS A 335 1.29 -13.30 -4.19
N GLN A 336 1.56 -12.28 -3.39
CA GLN A 336 2.78 -11.47 -3.43
C GLN A 336 4.06 -12.31 -3.30
N LEU A 337 4.04 -13.37 -2.48
CA LEU A 337 5.22 -14.21 -2.25
C LEU A 337 5.72 -14.92 -3.51
N CYS A 338 4.82 -15.15 -4.47
CA CYS A 338 5.10 -15.88 -5.71
C CYS A 338 4.99 -15.01 -6.97
N SER A 339 4.69 -13.71 -6.82
CA SER A 339 4.45 -12.79 -7.94
C SER A 339 5.45 -11.65 -7.96
N PRO A 340 5.81 -11.11 -9.14
CA PRO A 340 6.71 -9.97 -9.23
C PRO A 340 6.14 -8.75 -8.51
N VAL A 341 6.97 -8.05 -7.75
CA VAL A 341 6.62 -6.77 -7.11
C VAL A 341 6.66 -5.65 -8.15
N GLN A 342 5.52 -5.01 -8.36
CA GLN A 342 5.27 -3.92 -9.31
C GLN A 342 5.61 -2.55 -8.68
N TRP A 343 6.85 -2.34 -8.22
CA TRP A 343 7.25 -1.10 -7.56
C TRP A 343 7.22 0.12 -8.50
N GLU A 344 7.93 0.06 -9.64
CA GLU A 344 7.94 1.16 -10.62
C GLU A 344 6.52 1.50 -11.12
N PRO A 345 5.67 0.52 -11.49
CA PRO A 345 4.28 0.82 -11.85
C PRO A 345 3.48 1.48 -10.72
N SER A 346 3.71 1.08 -9.46
CA SER A 346 3.06 1.69 -8.30
C SER A 346 3.45 3.15 -8.13
N VAL A 347 4.76 3.46 -8.21
CA VAL A 347 5.27 4.83 -8.12
C VAL A 347 4.70 5.70 -9.26
N ARG A 348 4.72 5.18 -10.49
CA ARG A 348 4.15 5.88 -11.64
C ARG A 348 2.65 6.15 -11.47
N GLN A 349 1.89 5.20 -10.91
CA GLN A 349 0.47 5.39 -10.65
C GLN A 349 0.21 6.38 -9.50
N MET A 350 1.03 6.37 -8.43
CA MET A 350 0.96 7.37 -7.35
C MET A 350 1.11 8.79 -7.89
N ILE A 351 2.10 9.02 -8.76
CA ILE A 351 2.33 10.33 -9.39
C ILE A 351 1.13 10.72 -10.27
N LYS A 352 0.62 9.81 -11.09
CA LYS A 352 -0.58 10.05 -11.93
C LYS A 352 -1.83 10.38 -11.11
N ASP A 353 -1.95 9.81 -9.92
CA ASP A 353 -3.06 10.06 -9.00
C ASP A 353 -2.88 11.36 -8.20
N GLY A 354 -1.81 12.12 -8.45
CA GLY A 354 -1.61 13.47 -7.91
C GLY A 354 -0.73 13.54 -6.66
N MET A 355 -0.03 12.47 -6.29
CA MET A 355 0.95 12.52 -5.21
C MET A 355 2.16 13.36 -5.64
N SER A 356 2.57 14.31 -4.80
CA SER A 356 3.62 15.29 -5.11
C SER A 356 4.78 15.28 -4.11
N GLU A 357 4.58 14.68 -2.93
CA GLU A 357 5.59 14.56 -1.89
C GLU A 357 5.59 13.13 -1.34
N PHE A 358 6.78 12.59 -1.07
CA PHE A 358 6.94 11.22 -0.58
C PHE A 358 7.87 11.18 0.62
N TYR A 359 7.45 10.48 1.67
CA TYR A 359 8.29 10.16 2.82
C TYR A 359 8.65 8.69 2.78
N GLU A 360 9.94 8.38 2.66
CA GLU A 360 10.45 7.04 2.93
C GLU A 360 10.56 6.86 4.45
N VAL A 361 9.76 5.96 5.00
CA VAL A 361 9.59 5.73 6.44
C VAL A 361 10.23 4.40 6.82
N GLY A 362 11.52 4.45 7.10
CA GLY A 362 12.30 3.29 7.55
C GLY A 362 13.80 3.53 7.49
N PRO A 363 14.59 2.48 7.76
CA PRO A 363 16.05 2.52 7.64
C PRO A 363 16.53 2.91 6.24
N MET A 364 17.61 3.71 6.17
CA MET A 364 18.31 4.09 4.93
C MET A 364 17.42 4.85 3.91
N LYS A 365 17.81 4.82 2.63
CA LYS A 365 17.19 5.55 1.51
C LYS A 365 17.02 4.61 0.30
N GLN A 366 16.51 3.40 0.55
CA GLN A 366 16.39 2.34 -0.44
C GLN A 366 15.41 2.76 -1.55
N LEU A 367 14.22 3.22 -1.16
CA LEU A 367 13.14 3.55 -2.08
C LEU A 367 13.43 4.84 -2.84
N LYS A 368 13.99 5.85 -2.17
CA LYS A 368 14.40 7.11 -2.82
C LYS A 368 15.33 6.89 -4.02
N ALA A 369 16.19 5.87 -3.98
CA ALA A 369 17.08 5.55 -5.10
C ALA A 369 16.37 4.88 -6.29
N MET A 370 15.12 4.45 -6.12
CA MET A 370 14.31 3.72 -7.10
C MET A 370 13.04 4.49 -7.49
N MET A 371 12.91 5.75 -7.08
CA MET A 371 11.77 6.62 -7.37
C MET A 371 11.95 7.46 -8.62
#